data_AF-A0A0J6SKH5-F1
#
_entry.id   AF-A0A0J6SKH5-F1
#
_cell.length_a   1.000
_cell.length_b   1.000
_cell.length_c   1.000
_cell.angle_alpha   90.00
_cell.angle_beta   90.00
_cell.angle_gamma   90.00
#
_symmetry.space_group_name_H-M   'P 1'
#
loop_
_entity.id
_entity.type
_entity.pdbx_description
1 polymer ?
#
loop_
_entity_poly.entity_id
_entity_poly.type
_entity_poly.pdbx_seq_one_letter_code
_entity_poly.pdbx_strand_id
1 'polypeptide(L)' 'MPASTASASVLTLVRHREEHLRNLMRGLARQTVAPLELVIAWMQPEPAPDLSDPGCPVRHLHVPGEPAHQVTQM' A
#
# COMPACT_ATOMS: atom_id res chain seq x y z
N MET A 1 7.22 -31.00 -6.35
CA MET A 1 6.63 -29.88 -7.10
C MET A 1 7.40 -28.63 -6.70
N PRO A 2 8.21 -27.98 -7.55
CA PRO A 2 8.68 -26.65 -7.19
C PRO A 2 7.42 -25.77 -7.12
N ALA A 3 7.23 -25.09 -6.00
CA ALA A 3 6.17 -24.10 -5.88
C ALA A 3 6.37 -23.12 -7.04
N SER A 4 5.33 -22.93 -7.85
CA SER A 4 5.32 -21.89 -8.87
C SER A 4 5.79 -20.61 -8.20
N THR A 5 6.77 -19.95 -8.79
CA THR A 5 7.23 -18.60 -8.42
C THR A 5 6.09 -17.63 -8.71
N ALA A 6 4.95 -17.80 -8.03
CA ALA A 6 3.80 -16.94 -8.13
C ALA A 6 4.20 -15.64 -7.46
N SER A 7 4.79 -14.78 -8.25
CA SER A 7 5.27 -13.48 -7.87
C SER A 7 4.03 -12.57 -7.85
N ALA A 8 3.48 -12.37 -6.65
CA ALA A 8 2.26 -11.61 -6.45
C ALA A 8 2.54 -10.10 -6.49
N SER A 9 1.54 -9.32 -6.85
CA SER A 9 1.52 -7.86 -6.63
C SER A 9 0.70 -7.54 -5.39
N VAL A 10 1.16 -6.61 -4.56
CA VAL A 10 0.45 -6.18 -3.35
C VAL A 10 -0.24 -4.85 -3.64
N LEU A 11 -1.56 -4.76 -3.49
CA LEU A 11 -2.33 -3.52 -3.60
C LEU A 11 -2.85 -3.09 -2.23
N THR A 12 -2.69 -1.81 -1.90
CA THR A 12 -3.27 -1.21 -0.69
C THR A 12 -3.91 0.13 -0.99
N LEU A 13 -5.04 0.40 -0.34
CA LEU A 13 -5.75 1.68 -0.37
C LEU A 13 -5.40 2.48 0.89
N VAL A 14 -5.03 3.74 0.74
CA VAL A 14 -4.54 4.57 1.86
C VAL A 14 -5.32 5.87 1.94
N ARG A 15 -5.92 6.11 3.12
CA ARG A 15 -6.53 7.36 3.55
C ARG A 15 -6.21 7.58 5.03
N HIS A 16 -5.31 8.51 5.38
CA HIS A 16 -4.93 8.82 6.77
C HIS A 16 -4.45 7.60 7.57
N ARG A 17 -3.67 6.72 6.93
CA ARG A 17 -3.18 5.45 7.51
C ARG A 17 -1.67 5.27 7.30
N GLU A 18 -0.93 6.36 7.41
CA GLU A 18 0.50 6.44 7.09
C GLU A 18 1.34 5.47 7.94
N GLU A 19 1.04 5.36 9.24
CA GLU A 19 1.74 4.41 10.12
C GLU A 19 1.51 2.96 9.69
N HIS A 20 0.28 2.61 9.34
CA HIS A 20 -0.06 1.25 8.89
C HIS A 20 0.63 0.93 7.56
N LEU A 21 0.71 1.91 6.66
CA LEU A 21 1.46 1.77 5.41
C LEU A 21 2.96 1.54 5.69
N ARG A 22 3.59 2.32 6.58
CA ARG A 22 4.98 2.08 6.97
C ARG A 22 5.18 0.69 7.58
N ASN A 23 4.24 0.21 8.40
CA ASN A 23 4.28 -1.13 8.99
C ASN A 23 4.20 -2.22 7.91
N LEU A 24 3.31 -2.05 6.94
CA LEU A 24 3.20 -2.93 5.78
C LEU A 24 4.53 -2.99 5.00
N MET A 25 5.09 -1.82 4.65
CA MET A 25 6.34 -1.74 3.89
C MET A 25 7.51 -2.40 4.64
N ARG A 26 7.63 -2.18 5.95
CA ARG A 26 8.61 -2.88 6.81
C ARG A 26 8.39 -4.39 6.84
N GLY A 27 7.15 -4.85 6.77
CA GLY A 27 6.82 -6.27 6.67
C GLY A 27 7.26 -6.88 5.34
N LEU A 28 6.96 -6.20 4.22
CA LEU A 28 7.37 -6.61 2.87
C LEU A 28 8.89 -6.72 2.74
N ALA A 29 9.62 -5.73 3.26
CA ALA A 29 11.09 -5.71 3.25
C ALA A 29 11.74 -6.89 4.01
N ARG A 30 10.99 -7.58 4.88
CA ARG A 30 11.45 -8.74 5.66
C ARG A 30 11.05 -10.08 5.05
N GLN A 31 10.30 -10.09 3.94
CA GLN A 31 9.87 -11.32 3.30
C GLN A 31 11.04 -12.04 2.64
N THR A 32 11.03 -13.38 2.68
CA THR A 32 12.03 -14.21 2.00
C THR A 32 11.85 -14.24 0.48
N VAL A 33 10.63 -13.95 0.01
CA VAL A 33 10.28 -13.80 -1.40
C VAL A 33 9.63 -12.43 -1.57
N ALA A 34 10.27 -11.55 -2.34
CA ALA A 34 9.74 -10.21 -2.60
C ALA A 34 8.53 -10.28 -3.56
N PRO A 35 7.52 -9.42 -3.38
CA PRO A 35 6.48 -9.19 -4.38
C PRO A 35 7.06 -8.64 -5.69
N LEU A 36 6.30 -8.74 -6.78
CA LEU A 36 6.64 -8.04 -8.04
C LEU A 36 6.62 -6.53 -7.88
N GLU A 37 5.60 -6.03 -7.18
CA GLU A 37 5.40 -4.62 -6.91
C GLU A 37 4.50 -4.42 -5.69
N LEU A 38 4.65 -3.25 -5.06
CA LEU A 38 3.67 -2.66 -4.14
C LEU A 38 2.95 -1.52 -4.87
N VAL A 39 1.65 -1.66 -5.07
CA VAL A 39 0.78 -0.60 -5.59
C VAL A 39 0.10 0.11 -4.42
N ILE A 40 0.32 1.41 -4.29
CA ILE A 40 -0.30 2.27 -3.27
C ILE A 40 -1.32 3.16 -3.96
N ALA A 41 -2.58 2.93 -3.64
CA ALA A 41 -3.69 3.76 -4.09
C ALA A 41 -4.01 4.82 -3.02
N TRP A 42 -3.62 6.06 -3.29
CA TRP A 42 -3.87 7.22 -2.44
C TRP A 42 -5.30 7.72 -2.61
N MET A 43 -6.12 7.59 -1.58
CA MET A 43 -7.48 8.12 -1.51
C MET A 43 -7.53 9.45 -0.73
N GLN A 44 -6.46 10.22 -0.84
CA GLN A 44 -6.17 11.45 -0.12
C GLN A 44 -5.39 12.38 -1.07
N PRO A 45 -5.47 13.71 -0.90
CA PRO A 45 -4.93 14.64 -1.89
C PRO A 45 -3.45 14.45 -2.16
N GLU A 46 -2.67 14.19 -1.11
CA GLU A 46 -1.22 14.06 -1.21
C GLU A 46 -0.71 12.73 -0.65
N PRO A 47 0.24 12.09 -1.35
CA PRO A 47 0.99 10.96 -0.82
C PRO A 47 1.64 11.26 0.53
N ALA A 48 1.76 10.24 1.36
CA ALA A 48 2.49 10.36 2.61
C ALA A 48 4.00 10.51 2.33
N PRO A 49 4.69 11.46 3.00
CA PRO A 49 6.15 11.58 2.88
C PRO A 49 6.86 10.49 3.70
N ASP A 50 8.15 10.32 3.41
CA ASP A 50 9.08 9.50 4.20
C ASP A 50 8.60 8.06 4.42
N LEU A 51 8.20 7.41 3.34
CA LEU A 51 7.84 5.99 3.33
C LEU A 51 9.08 5.10 3.40
N SER A 52 8.96 3.99 4.13
CA SER A 52 10.03 2.98 4.22
C SER A 52 10.21 2.24 2.90
N ASP A 53 11.43 1.89 2.52
CA ASP A 53 11.68 1.03 1.35
C ASP A 53 11.10 -0.39 1.61
N PRO A 54 10.17 -0.90 0.77
CA PRO A 54 9.58 -2.21 0.93
C PRO A 54 10.41 -3.34 0.30
N GLY A 55 11.58 -3.04 -0.30
CA GLY A 55 12.44 -4.03 -0.96
C GLY A 55 11.91 -4.53 -2.31
N CYS A 56 10.90 -3.86 -2.86
CA CYS A 56 10.32 -4.14 -4.18
C CYS A 56 9.89 -2.81 -4.85
N PRO A 57 9.68 -2.81 -6.18
CA PRO A 57 9.18 -1.62 -6.88
C PRO A 57 7.87 -1.10 -6.30
N VAL A 58 7.75 0.23 -6.16
CA VAL A 58 6.55 0.89 -5.66
C VAL A 58 5.88 1.68 -6.77
N ARG A 59 4.59 1.43 -7.00
CA ARG A 59 3.75 2.20 -7.92
C ARG A 59 2.71 2.99 -7.14
N HIS A 60 2.64 4.29 -7.40
CA HIS A 60 1.65 5.17 -6.78
C HIS A 60 0.50 5.45 -7.75
N LEU A 61 -0.73 5.30 -7.28
CA LEU A 61 -1.94 5.66 -7.99
C LEU A 61 -2.71 6.65 -7.13
N HIS A 62 -3.11 7.79 -7.69
CA HIS A 62 -4.05 8.69 -7.02
C HIS A 62 -5.47 8.29 -7.39
N VAL A 63 -6.29 8.00 -6.38
CA VAL A 63 -7.70 7.64 -6.54
C VAL A 63 -8.53 8.83 -6.08
N PRO A 64 -9.11 9.61 -7.00
CA PRO A 64 -9.99 10.71 -6.63
C PRO A 64 -11.17 10.13 -5.84
N GLY A 65 -11.38 10.62 -4.63
CA GLY A 65 -12.49 10.19 -3.78
C GLY A 65 -13.69 11.12 -3.95
N GLU A 66 -14.88 10.55 -4.09
CA GLU A 66 -16.07 11.23 -3.58
C GLU A 66 -16.01 11.21 -2.04
N PRO A 67 -16.44 12.29 -1.36
CA PRO A 67 -16.56 12.26 0.09
C PRO A 67 -17.48 11.11 0.49
N ALA A 68 -17.00 10.20 1.35
CA ALA A 68 -17.90 9.27 2.01
C ALA A 68 -18.96 10.12 2.73
N HIS A 69 -20.24 9.89 2.43
CA HIS A 69 -21.34 10.52 3.13
C HIS A 69 -21.06 10.43 4.63
N GLN A 70 -20.96 11.59 5.29
CA GLN A 70 -20.76 11.65 6.72
C GLN A 70 -21.97 10.98 7.36
N VAL A 71 -21.81 9.72 7.80
CA VAL A 71 -22.73 9.16 8.78
C VAL A 71 -22.43 9.90 10.08
N THR A 72 -23.17 10.98 10.30
CA THR A 72 -23.27 11.64 11.60
C THR A 72 -23.66 10.56 12.60
N GLN A 73 -22.70 10.09 13.39
CA GLN A 73 -23.04 9.34 14.60
C GLN A 73 -23.72 10.33 15.55
N MET A 74 -24.98 10.00 15.89
CA MET A 74 -25.73 10.60 17.00
C MET A 74 -25.31 9.96 18.31
#